data_AF-A0A9E3VEL9-F1
#
_entry.id   AF-A0A9E3VEL9-F1
#
_cell.length_a   1.000
_cell.length_b   1.000
_cell.length_c   1.000
_cell.angle_alpha   90.00
_cell.angle_beta   90.00
_cell.angle_gamma   90.00
#
_symmetry.space_group_name_H-M   'P 1'
#
loop_
_entity.id
_entity.type
_entity.pdbx_description
1 polymer ?
#
loop_
_entity_poly.entity_id
_entity_poly.type
_entity_poly.pdbx_seq_one_letter_code
_entity_poly.pdbx_strand_id
1 'polypeptide(L)'
;MTLTVQTVLAYPITPQTLRKLIERSQYIVIATVDNPEKSERYYDEKAKDTLELFSFGGDGLADLYIKEILKGRPSNSNHIQVTYEVGMICPAPACYPDKKVVIAFLAKDDTSKTYYTVGLSYGSKIMDTEAELNSFKTRIVEYLEILKIRNKHKRKRATVEWLTKCAEDKSTRWEGAYELSRQGFFMSYYDRSKDPQFYKELTKLQLHRLDSAFFATDTIAYSELCLANLISKSNYPKLKGHLLKSLKFSDYYIANDIMQKIIEISPNAELQLILEEVDKLGYDDKEREAKQKVLIEKFIITATRQ
;
A
#
# COMPACT_ATOMS: atom_id res chain seq x y z
N MET A 1 21.48 35.51 -5.25
CA MET A 1 20.43 34.67 -5.85
C MET A 1 19.69 34.00 -4.70
N THR A 2 18.53 34.55 -4.34
CA THR A 2 17.73 34.13 -3.18
C THR A 2 17.06 32.80 -3.53
N LEU A 3 17.39 31.73 -2.80
CA LEU A 3 16.69 30.45 -2.91
C LEU A 3 15.30 30.63 -2.28
N THR A 4 14.29 30.79 -3.12
CA THR A 4 12.89 30.61 -2.72
C THR A 4 12.70 29.15 -2.34
N VAL A 5 12.51 28.88 -1.05
CA VAL A 5 12.05 27.57 -0.57
C VAL A 5 10.60 27.42 -1.05
N GLN A 6 10.41 26.81 -2.23
CA GLN A 6 9.08 26.38 -2.64
C GLN A 6 8.62 25.33 -1.64
N THR A 7 7.49 25.59 -1.01
CA THR A 7 6.82 24.62 -0.14
C THR A 7 6.45 23.41 -0.99
N VAL A 8 7.18 22.30 -0.83
CA VAL A 8 6.83 21.03 -1.47
C VAL A 8 5.59 20.50 -0.75
N LEU A 9 4.43 20.78 -1.30
CA LEU A 9 3.17 20.23 -0.83
C LEU A 9 3.04 18.81 -1.39
N ALA A 10 2.98 17.81 -0.51
CA ALA A 10 2.63 16.46 -0.91
C ALA A 10 1.13 16.43 -1.29
N TYR A 11 0.82 15.92 -2.49
CA TYR A 11 -0.54 15.64 -2.94
C TYR A 11 -0.74 14.12 -3.15
N PRO A 12 -0.76 13.30 -2.08
CA PRO A 12 -1.08 11.88 -2.20
C PRO A 12 -2.45 11.67 -2.85
N ILE A 13 -2.55 10.66 -3.70
CA ILE A 13 -3.83 10.20 -4.23
C ILE A 13 -4.50 9.21 -3.28
N THR A 14 -5.82 9.06 -3.39
CA THR A 14 -6.53 7.96 -2.74
C THR A 14 -5.91 6.62 -3.17
N PRO A 15 -5.66 5.68 -2.24
CA PRO A 15 -5.07 4.40 -2.57
C PRO A 15 -5.85 3.64 -3.65
N GLN A 16 -5.09 3.07 -4.60
CA GLN A 16 -5.61 2.29 -5.73
C GLN A 16 -5.43 0.81 -5.43
N THR A 17 -6.44 0.21 -4.78
CA THR A 17 -6.43 -1.21 -4.43
C THR A 17 -6.58 -2.10 -5.67
N LEU A 18 -6.20 -3.36 -5.54
CA LEU A 18 -6.21 -4.37 -6.59
C LEU A 18 -7.56 -4.45 -7.29
N ARG A 19 -8.66 -4.39 -6.52
CA ARG A 19 -10.01 -4.34 -7.07
C ARG A 19 -10.23 -3.16 -8.02
N LYS A 20 -9.86 -1.95 -7.57
CA LYS A 20 -10.00 -0.71 -8.35
C LYS A 20 -9.13 -0.77 -9.61
N LEU A 21 -7.91 -1.27 -9.49
CA LEU A 21 -7.01 -1.45 -10.63
C LEU A 21 -7.63 -2.42 -11.65
N ILE A 22 -8.10 -3.60 -11.21
CA ILE A 22 -8.75 -4.57 -12.10
C ILE A 22 -9.98 -3.99 -12.78
N GLU A 23 -10.83 -3.25 -12.06
CA GLU A 23 -12.04 -2.63 -12.62
C GLU A 23 -11.72 -1.56 -13.67
N ARG A 24 -10.71 -0.72 -13.41
CA ARG A 24 -10.38 0.45 -14.23
C ARG A 24 -9.49 0.13 -15.43
N SER A 25 -8.66 -0.90 -15.36
CA SER A 25 -7.74 -1.26 -16.45
C SER A 25 -8.48 -1.87 -17.63
N GLN A 26 -8.07 -1.49 -18.84
CA GLN A 26 -8.50 -2.17 -20.06
C GLN A 26 -7.69 -3.45 -20.27
N TYR A 27 -6.41 -3.42 -19.90
CA TYR A 27 -5.46 -4.53 -20.04
C TYR A 27 -4.77 -4.82 -18.72
N ILE A 28 -4.52 -6.10 -18.44
CA ILE A 28 -3.70 -6.53 -17.31
C ILE A 28 -2.72 -7.57 -17.86
N VAL A 29 -1.43 -7.31 -17.73
CA VAL A 29 -0.37 -8.17 -18.26
C VAL A 29 0.66 -8.49 -17.18
N ILE A 30 1.23 -9.69 -17.27
CA ILE A 30 2.46 -10.06 -16.57
C ILE A 30 3.58 -9.96 -17.60
N ALA A 31 4.62 -9.18 -17.31
CA ALA A 31 5.69 -8.92 -18.25
C ALA A 31 7.05 -8.82 -17.57
N THR A 32 8.11 -9.10 -18.33
CA THR A 32 9.47 -8.66 -17.98
C THR A 32 9.69 -7.26 -18.55
N VAL A 33 10.28 -6.38 -17.74
CA VAL A 33 10.60 -5.00 -18.11
C VAL A 33 11.97 -4.93 -18.78
N ASP A 34 12.06 -4.13 -19.83
CA ASP A 34 13.30 -3.60 -20.40
C ASP A 34 13.25 -2.08 -20.34
N ASN A 35 13.99 -1.51 -19.40
CA ASN A 35 13.99 -0.08 -19.10
C ASN A 35 15.32 0.30 -18.42
N PRO A 36 16.45 0.23 -19.15
CA PRO A 36 17.76 0.49 -18.58
C PRO A 36 17.81 1.87 -17.92
N GLU A 37 18.33 1.93 -16.70
CA GLU A 37 18.49 3.19 -15.98
C GLU A 37 19.42 4.13 -16.77
N LYS A 38 19.00 5.39 -16.89
CA LYS A 38 19.84 6.46 -17.41
C LYS A 38 20.31 7.29 -16.22
N SER A 39 21.59 7.21 -15.88
CA SER A 39 22.20 8.12 -14.92
C SER A 39 22.56 9.42 -15.65
N GLU A 40 21.92 10.54 -15.28
CA GLU A 40 22.44 11.86 -15.62
C GLU A 40 23.27 12.38 -14.45
N ARG A 41 24.55 12.63 -14.72
CA ARG A 41 25.47 13.25 -13.75
C ARG A 41 25.33 14.75 -13.86
N TYR A 42 24.90 15.39 -12.78
CA TYR A 42 24.85 16.84 -12.68
C TYR A 42 25.93 17.33 -11.72
N TYR A 43 26.78 18.25 -12.18
CA TYR A 43 27.76 18.90 -11.32
C TYR A 43 27.11 20.08 -10.61
N ASP A 44 26.98 20.02 -9.29
CA ASP A 44 26.53 21.13 -8.47
C ASP A 44 27.71 22.05 -8.15
N GLU A 45 27.79 23.19 -8.85
CA GLU A 45 28.83 24.19 -8.63
C GLU A 45 28.86 24.74 -7.19
N LYS A 46 27.73 24.76 -6.48
CA LYS A 46 27.65 25.24 -5.09
C LYS A 46 28.15 24.20 -4.10
N ALA A 47 27.86 22.93 -4.35
CA ALA A 47 28.36 21.82 -3.53
C ALA A 47 29.80 21.43 -3.88
N LYS A 48 30.32 21.86 -5.04
CA LYS A 48 31.56 21.35 -5.67
C LYS A 48 31.57 19.83 -5.75
N ASP A 49 30.39 19.26 -6.01
CA ASP A 49 30.17 17.83 -5.99
C ASP A 49 29.32 17.40 -7.18
N THR A 50 29.49 16.15 -7.60
CA THR A 50 28.70 15.57 -8.68
C THR A 50 27.55 14.80 -8.06
N LEU A 51 26.35 15.37 -8.16
CA LEU A 51 25.14 14.67 -7.75
C LEU A 51 24.72 13.75 -8.90
N GLU A 52 24.74 12.44 -8.64
CA GLU A 52 24.02 11.48 -9.48
C GLU A 52 22.53 11.66 -9.19
N LEU A 53 21.82 12.33 -10.12
CA LEU A 53 20.37 12.28 -10.11
C LEU A 53 19.97 10.90 -10.63
N PHE A 54 19.68 10.00 -9.69
CA PHE A 54 18.97 8.77 -10.01
C PHE A 54 17.56 9.15 -10.49
N SER A 55 17.39 9.25 -11.80
CA SER A 55 16.05 9.18 -12.39
C SER A 55 15.58 7.75 -12.18
N PHE A 56 14.65 7.55 -11.24
CA PHE A 56 13.97 6.27 -11.09
C PHE A 56 13.09 6.03 -12.33
N GLY A 57 13.70 5.52 -13.39
CA GLY A 57 13.05 5.12 -14.63
C GLY A 57 13.31 6.05 -15.81
N GLY A 58 14.15 5.57 -16.74
CA GLY A 58 14.14 5.85 -18.18
C GLY A 58 13.85 7.28 -18.68
N ASP A 59 13.38 7.36 -19.92
CA ASP A 59 12.92 8.59 -20.59
C ASP A 59 11.38 8.71 -20.60
N GLY A 60 10.72 8.01 -19.66
CA GLY A 60 9.27 7.96 -19.56
C GLY A 60 8.63 6.94 -20.47
N LEU A 61 9.43 6.04 -21.06
CA LEU A 61 9.00 4.87 -21.79
C LEU A 61 9.64 3.61 -21.20
N ALA A 62 8.88 2.52 -21.14
CA ALA A 62 9.36 1.20 -20.75
C ALA A 62 8.84 0.16 -21.74
N ASP A 63 9.71 -0.75 -22.17
CA ASP A 63 9.34 -1.88 -23.01
C ASP A 63 8.95 -3.07 -22.12
N LEU A 64 7.75 -3.62 -22.36
CA LEU A 64 7.21 -4.76 -21.63
C LEU A 64 7.13 -5.98 -22.55
N TYR A 65 7.92 -6.99 -22.25
CA TYR A 65 7.86 -8.30 -22.89
C TYR A 65 6.85 -9.19 -22.18
N ILE A 66 5.70 -9.39 -22.82
CA ILE A 66 4.53 -10.02 -22.22
C ILE A 66 4.77 -11.52 -22.07
N LYS A 67 4.63 -11.99 -20.82
CA LYS A 67 4.61 -13.42 -20.47
C LYS A 67 3.20 -13.97 -20.48
N GLU A 68 2.24 -13.18 -19.99
CA GLU A 68 0.85 -13.59 -19.87
C GLU A 68 -0.09 -12.38 -19.90
N ILE A 69 -1.28 -12.58 -20.47
CA ILE A 69 -2.34 -11.57 -20.51
C ILE A 69 -3.49 -12.06 -19.63
N LEU A 70 -3.78 -11.32 -18.56
CA LEU A 70 -4.86 -11.64 -17.63
C LEU A 70 -6.19 -10.94 -18.00
N LYS A 71 -6.11 -9.78 -18.65
CA LYS A 71 -7.29 -9.02 -19.11
C LYS A 71 -6.97 -8.28 -20.41
N GLY A 72 -7.98 -8.20 -21.29
CA GLY A 72 -7.88 -7.47 -22.56
C GLY A 72 -7.14 -8.25 -23.65
N ARG A 73 -6.93 -7.60 -24.79
CA ARG A 73 -6.16 -8.14 -25.92
C ARG A 73 -5.29 -7.02 -26.51
N PRO A 74 -4.05 -6.84 -26.03
CA PRO A 74 -3.14 -5.84 -26.56
C PRO A 74 -2.92 -6.03 -28.07
N SER A 75 -2.67 -4.94 -28.79
CA SER A 75 -2.44 -4.95 -30.25
C SER A 75 -1.25 -5.84 -30.68
N ASN A 76 -0.24 -5.98 -29.82
CA ASN A 76 0.85 -6.94 -29.96
C ASN A 76 0.93 -7.73 -28.65
N SER A 77 0.75 -9.05 -28.72
CA SER A 77 0.67 -9.93 -27.55
C SER A 77 2.02 -10.29 -26.94
N ASN A 78 3.13 -10.00 -27.62
CA ASN A 78 4.48 -10.38 -27.17
C ASN A 78 5.24 -9.19 -26.58
N HIS A 79 4.93 -7.98 -27.03
CA HIS A 79 5.65 -6.76 -26.67
C HIS A 79 4.72 -5.54 -26.75
N ILE A 80 4.78 -4.69 -25.73
CA ILE A 80 4.12 -3.39 -25.71
C ILE A 80 5.05 -2.35 -25.09
N GLN A 81 4.88 -1.09 -25.49
CA GLN A 81 5.54 0.05 -24.87
C GLN A 81 4.57 0.80 -23.96
N VAL A 82 5.02 1.11 -22.74
CA VAL A 82 4.26 1.84 -21.73
C VAL A 82 4.90 3.19 -21.47
N THR A 83 4.10 4.25 -21.47
CA THR A 83 4.50 5.59 -21.04
C THR A 83 4.18 5.80 -19.56
N TYR A 84 5.10 6.48 -18.87
CA TYR A 84 4.94 6.92 -17.48
C TYR A 84 5.64 8.28 -17.29
N GLU A 85 5.18 9.05 -16.31
CA GLU A 85 5.73 10.38 -16.04
C GLU A 85 7.03 10.30 -15.23
N VAL A 86 8.13 10.80 -15.80
CA VAL A 86 9.43 10.91 -15.13
C VAL A 86 9.48 12.22 -14.34
N GLY A 87 10.07 12.20 -13.15
CA GLY A 87 10.28 13.41 -12.33
C GLY A 87 9.04 13.86 -11.53
N MET A 88 7.92 13.17 -11.64
CA MET A 88 6.81 13.33 -10.70
C MET A 88 7.21 12.73 -9.34
N ILE A 89 7.10 13.51 -8.26
CA ILE A 89 7.46 13.05 -6.90
C ILE A 89 6.20 12.68 -6.10
N CYS A 90 5.14 13.49 -6.21
CA CYS A 90 3.91 13.27 -5.46
C CYS A 90 2.69 13.70 -6.30
N PRO A 91 1.80 12.77 -6.68
CA PRO A 91 1.82 11.32 -6.40
C PRO A 91 2.98 10.58 -7.08
N ALA A 92 3.47 9.49 -6.50
CA ALA A 92 4.56 8.72 -7.11
C ALA A 92 4.12 8.08 -8.44
N PRO A 93 4.89 8.24 -9.53
CA PRO A 93 4.58 7.71 -10.85
C PRO A 93 4.67 6.18 -10.87
N ALA A 94 4.21 5.57 -11.97
CA ALA A 94 4.46 4.16 -12.21
C ALA A 94 5.97 3.89 -12.26
N CYS A 95 6.39 2.72 -11.76
CA CYS A 95 7.79 2.32 -11.71
C CYS A 95 7.97 1.01 -12.48
N TYR A 96 8.90 1.02 -13.44
CA TYR A 96 9.24 -0.12 -14.27
C TYR A 96 10.76 -0.35 -14.21
N PRO A 97 11.29 -0.98 -13.15
CA PRO A 97 12.73 -1.21 -13.03
C PRO A 97 13.23 -2.22 -14.06
N ASP A 98 14.43 -2.01 -14.60
CA ASP A 98 15.01 -2.90 -15.62
C ASP A 98 15.07 -4.35 -15.15
N LYS A 99 14.77 -5.27 -16.06
CA LYS A 99 14.79 -6.74 -15.88
C LYS A 99 13.86 -7.31 -14.80
N LYS A 100 13.06 -6.49 -14.12
CA LYS A 100 12.08 -6.96 -13.16
C LYS A 100 10.85 -7.55 -13.84
N VAL A 101 10.15 -8.42 -13.12
CA VAL A 101 8.83 -8.90 -13.51
C VAL A 101 7.78 -8.01 -12.87
N VAL A 102 6.79 -7.58 -13.65
CA VAL A 102 5.71 -6.72 -13.18
C VAL A 102 4.35 -7.28 -13.56
N ILE A 103 3.35 -6.98 -12.73
CA ILE A 103 1.94 -6.97 -13.13
C ILE A 103 1.58 -5.53 -13.46
N ALA A 104 1.32 -5.28 -14.75
CA ALA A 104 0.99 -3.95 -15.24
C ALA A 104 -0.52 -3.82 -15.51
N PHE A 105 -1.11 -2.79 -14.91
CA PHE A 105 -2.51 -2.41 -15.02
C PHE A 105 -2.63 -1.24 -16.00
N LEU A 106 -3.09 -1.52 -17.21
CA LEU A 106 -2.90 -0.61 -18.34
C LEU A 106 -4.22 -0.18 -18.98
N ALA A 107 -4.16 0.96 -19.64
CA ALA A 107 -5.17 1.43 -20.58
C ALA A 107 -4.47 2.04 -21.80
N LYS A 108 -5.23 2.27 -22.87
CA LYS A 108 -4.74 2.82 -24.12
C LYS A 108 -5.84 3.67 -24.75
N ASP A 109 -5.48 4.86 -25.20
CA ASP A 109 -6.35 5.69 -26.02
C ASP A 109 -6.35 5.19 -27.46
N ASP A 110 -7.48 5.30 -28.15
CA ASP A 110 -7.68 4.77 -29.50
C ASP A 110 -6.64 5.29 -30.52
N THR A 111 -6.11 6.50 -30.29
CA THR A 111 -5.14 7.17 -31.17
C THR A 111 -3.69 6.97 -30.76
N SER A 112 -3.43 6.48 -29.54
CA SER A 112 -2.07 6.31 -29.04
C SER A 112 -1.42 5.04 -29.58
N LYS A 113 -0.10 5.07 -29.80
CA LYS A 113 0.68 3.86 -30.09
C LYS A 113 1.12 3.16 -28.80
N THR A 114 1.19 3.89 -27.70
CA THR A 114 1.68 3.44 -26.40
C THR A 114 0.54 3.24 -25.41
N TYR A 115 0.78 2.39 -24.40
CA TYR A 115 -0.13 2.20 -23.27
C TYR A 115 0.27 3.14 -22.14
N TYR A 116 -0.67 3.44 -21.24
CA TYR A 116 -0.38 4.18 -20.02
C TYR A 116 -0.81 3.38 -18.78
N THR A 117 -0.17 3.67 -17.66
CA THR A 117 -0.40 2.96 -16.40
C THR A 117 -1.60 3.54 -15.66
N VAL A 118 -2.54 2.67 -15.28
CA VAL A 118 -3.70 3.03 -14.47
C VAL A 118 -3.29 3.06 -12.99
N GLY A 119 -3.52 4.18 -12.32
CA GLY A 119 -3.29 4.28 -10.87
C GLY A 119 -1.85 4.60 -10.47
N LEU A 120 -1.04 5.13 -11.39
CA LEU A 120 0.33 5.58 -11.13
C LEU A 120 1.19 4.44 -10.54
N SER A 121 1.97 4.68 -9.48
CA SER A 121 2.79 3.69 -8.77
C SER A 121 2.05 2.40 -8.38
N TYR A 122 0.75 2.46 -8.08
CA TYR A 122 -0.02 1.27 -7.74
C TYR A 122 -0.24 0.33 -8.93
N GLY A 123 -0.23 0.88 -10.16
CA GLY A 123 -0.54 0.17 -11.40
C GLY A 123 0.60 -0.65 -11.98
N SER A 124 1.79 -0.56 -11.41
CA SER A 124 2.99 -1.31 -11.84
C SER A 124 3.53 -2.09 -10.65
N LYS A 125 2.93 -3.25 -10.35
CA LYS A 125 3.34 -4.05 -9.20
C LYS A 125 4.58 -4.86 -9.55
N ILE A 126 5.71 -4.54 -8.92
CA ILE A 126 6.97 -5.28 -9.05
C ILE A 126 6.84 -6.59 -8.27
N MET A 127 7.18 -7.70 -8.90
CA MET A 127 7.10 -9.03 -8.32
C MET A 127 8.50 -9.51 -8.00
N ASP A 128 8.82 -9.66 -6.72
CA ASP A 128 10.15 -10.11 -6.29
C ASP A 128 10.23 -11.63 -6.19
N THR A 129 9.10 -12.31 -6.01
CA THR A 129 9.04 -13.78 -5.93
C THR A 129 7.94 -14.37 -6.79
N GLU A 130 8.15 -15.60 -7.23
CA GLU A 130 7.14 -16.37 -7.97
C GLU A 130 5.90 -16.66 -7.12
N ALA A 131 6.07 -16.84 -5.80
CA ALA A 131 4.95 -17.04 -4.88
C ALA A 131 4.02 -15.81 -4.83
N GLU A 132 4.61 -14.61 -4.70
CA GLU A 132 3.87 -13.35 -4.71
C GLU A 132 3.13 -13.13 -6.04
N LEU A 133 3.82 -13.36 -7.17
CA LEU A 133 3.21 -13.30 -8.50
C LEU A 133 1.99 -14.22 -8.60
N ASN A 134 2.11 -15.47 -8.15
CA ASN A 134 1.02 -16.43 -8.18
C ASN A 134 -0.15 -16.04 -7.26
N SER A 135 0.13 -15.47 -6.08
CA SER A 135 -0.91 -14.92 -5.19
C SER A 135 -1.70 -13.81 -5.88
N PHE A 136 -1.03 -12.80 -6.44
CA PHE A 136 -1.70 -11.71 -7.15
C PHE A 136 -2.45 -12.20 -8.40
N LYS A 137 -1.82 -13.04 -9.23
CA LYS A 137 -2.45 -13.63 -10.42
C LYS A 137 -3.75 -14.37 -10.06
N THR A 138 -3.71 -15.21 -9.03
CA THR A 138 -4.88 -15.96 -8.56
C THR A 138 -6.00 -15.01 -8.15
N ARG A 139 -5.69 -13.98 -7.34
CA ARG A 139 -6.67 -12.99 -6.91
C ARG A 139 -7.25 -12.19 -8.08
N ILE A 140 -6.43 -11.84 -9.08
CA ILE A 140 -6.90 -11.13 -10.29
C ILE A 140 -7.90 -11.99 -11.07
N VAL A 141 -7.56 -13.26 -11.35
CA VAL A 141 -8.42 -14.18 -12.10
C VAL A 141 -9.75 -14.42 -11.38
N GLU A 142 -9.71 -14.68 -10.06
CA GLU A 142 -10.93 -14.83 -9.26
C GLU A 142 -11.84 -13.59 -9.34
N TYR A 143 -11.26 -12.39 -9.27
CA TYR A 143 -12.05 -11.16 -9.31
C TYR A 143 -12.66 -10.90 -10.69
N LEU A 144 -11.94 -11.23 -11.77
CA LEU A 144 -12.47 -11.16 -13.13
C LEU A 144 -13.71 -12.05 -13.31
N GLU A 145 -13.75 -13.23 -12.68
CA GLU A 145 -14.97 -14.07 -12.65
C GLU A 145 -16.09 -13.44 -11.83
N ILE A 146 -15.78 -12.81 -10.69
CA ILE A 146 -16.76 -12.08 -9.87
C ILE A 146 -17.42 -10.95 -10.66
N LEU A 147 -16.67 -10.24 -11.52
CA LEU A 147 -17.21 -9.17 -12.35
C LEU A 147 -18.28 -9.65 -13.35
N LYS A 148 -18.27 -10.94 -13.73
CA LYS A 148 -19.29 -11.55 -14.63
C LYS A 148 -20.62 -11.80 -13.92
N ILE A 149 -20.67 -11.77 -12.59
CA ILE A 149 -21.90 -12.00 -11.81
C ILE A 149 -22.87 -10.81 -11.99
N ARG A 150 -23.99 -11.05 -12.70
CA ARG A 150 -25.00 -10.01 -12.98
C ARG A 150 -25.75 -9.53 -11.74
N ASN A 151 -26.05 -10.44 -10.80
CA ASN A 151 -26.80 -10.09 -9.59
C ASN A 151 -25.90 -9.31 -8.63
N LYS A 152 -26.24 -8.03 -8.37
CA LYS A 152 -25.43 -7.11 -7.55
C LYS A 152 -25.20 -7.63 -6.12
N HIS A 153 -26.19 -8.25 -5.48
CA HIS A 153 -26.05 -8.79 -4.12
C HIS A 153 -25.14 -10.02 -4.08
N LYS A 154 -25.29 -10.95 -5.03
CA LYS A 154 -24.39 -12.10 -5.16
C LYS A 154 -22.96 -11.66 -5.44
N ARG A 155 -22.78 -10.68 -6.35
CA ARG A 155 -21.48 -10.09 -6.65
C ARG A 155 -20.85 -9.45 -5.42
N LYS A 156 -21.60 -8.62 -4.67
CA LYS A 156 -21.12 -8.00 -3.44
C LYS A 156 -20.64 -9.02 -2.42
N ARG A 157 -21.41 -10.10 -2.17
CA ARG A 157 -20.99 -11.18 -1.25
C ARG A 157 -19.73 -11.90 -1.74
N ALA A 158 -19.64 -12.19 -3.03
CA ALA A 158 -18.44 -12.78 -3.62
C ALA A 158 -17.22 -11.86 -3.50
N THR A 159 -17.40 -10.54 -3.68
CA THR A 159 -16.36 -9.53 -3.45
C THR A 159 -15.89 -9.53 -1.98
N VAL A 160 -16.79 -9.62 -1.00
CA VAL A 160 -16.42 -9.67 0.42
C VAL A 160 -15.59 -10.92 0.74
N GLU A 161 -15.99 -12.08 0.20
CA GLU A 161 -15.21 -13.31 0.35
C GLU A 161 -13.84 -13.20 -0.32
N TRP A 162 -13.78 -12.62 -1.52
CA TRP A 162 -12.52 -12.38 -2.23
C TRP A 162 -11.60 -11.43 -1.47
N LEU A 163 -12.12 -10.32 -0.93
CA LEU A 163 -11.36 -9.41 -0.08
C LEU A 163 -10.84 -10.10 1.19
N THR A 164 -11.64 -10.99 1.78
CA THR A 164 -11.21 -11.81 2.93
C THR A 164 -10.02 -12.69 2.54
N LYS A 165 -10.09 -13.37 1.39
CA LYS A 165 -8.97 -14.19 0.86
C LYS A 165 -7.73 -13.36 0.55
N CYS A 166 -7.90 -12.15 0.01
CA CYS A 166 -6.77 -11.23 -0.19
C CYS A 166 -6.10 -10.90 1.15
N ALA A 167 -6.90 -10.59 2.18
CA ALA A 167 -6.44 -10.21 3.52
C ALA A 167 -5.73 -11.35 4.28
N GLU A 168 -6.09 -12.61 4.02
CA GLU A 168 -5.42 -13.77 4.61
C GLU A 168 -4.00 -13.96 4.07
N ASP A 169 -3.83 -13.80 2.76
CA ASP A 169 -2.56 -13.99 2.07
C ASP A 169 -1.63 -12.78 2.29
N LYS A 170 -0.43 -13.02 2.82
CA LYS A 170 0.56 -11.97 3.13
C LYS A 170 0.87 -11.08 1.92
N SER A 171 0.98 -11.63 0.72
CA SER A 171 1.33 -10.87 -0.49
C SER A 171 0.21 -9.92 -0.93
N THR A 172 -1.05 -10.29 -0.71
CA THR A 172 -2.22 -9.48 -1.12
C THR A 172 -2.95 -8.86 0.06
N ARG A 173 -2.38 -8.95 1.27
CA ARG A 173 -3.06 -8.62 2.52
C ARG A 173 -3.58 -7.20 2.54
N TRP A 174 -2.70 -6.26 2.19
CA TRP A 174 -3.04 -4.85 2.15
C TRP A 174 -4.23 -4.58 1.21
N GLU A 175 -4.29 -5.25 0.05
CA GLU A 175 -5.37 -5.09 -0.93
C GLU A 175 -6.74 -5.45 -0.36
N GLY A 176 -6.80 -6.55 0.40
CA GLY A 176 -8.02 -7.01 1.05
C GLY A 176 -8.37 -6.20 2.29
N ALA A 177 -7.43 -6.11 3.23
CA ALA A 177 -7.66 -5.52 4.54
C ALA A 177 -8.00 -4.02 4.45
N TYR A 178 -7.33 -3.29 3.56
CA TYR A 178 -7.59 -1.87 3.34
C TYR A 178 -9.04 -1.63 2.90
N GLU A 179 -9.55 -2.41 1.94
CA GLU A 179 -10.94 -2.24 1.47
C GLU A 179 -12.00 -2.80 2.41
N LEU A 180 -11.67 -3.85 3.17
CA LEU A 180 -12.57 -4.35 4.20
C LEU A 180 -12.80 -3.29 5.27
N SER A 181 -11.75 -2.64 5.76
CA SER A 181 -11.83 -1.63 6.82
C SER A 181 -11.06 -0.33 6.50
N ARG A 182 -11.74 0.57 5.80
CA ARG A 182 -11.27 1.95 5.54
C ARG A 182 -11.52 2.88 6.73
N GLN A 183 -10.98 2.53 7.90
CA GLN A 183 -11.12 3.29 9.15
C GLN A 183 -9.77 3.32 9.89
N GLY A 184 -9.64 4.21 10.87
CA GLY A 184 -8.43 4.37 11.67
C GLY A 184 -7.49 5.47 11.15
N PHE A 185 -6.60 5.93 12.03
CA PHE A 185 -5.72 7.08 11.78
C PHE A 185 -4.62 6.81 10.75
N PHE A 186 -4.22 5.55 10.59
CA PHE A 186 -3.24 5.08 9.60
C PHE A 186 -3.80 4.98 8.17
N MET A 187 -5.09 5.27 7.97
CA MET A 187 -5.68 5.38 6.64
C MET A 187 -5.18 6.64 5.94
N SER A 188 -5.01 6.56 4.62
CA SER A 188 -4.72 7.76 3.82
C SER A 188 -5.75 8.85 4.10
N TYR A 189 -5.28 10.02 4.54
CA TYR A 189 -6.09 11.24 4.73
C TYR A 189 -6.93 11.59 3.49
N TYR A 190 -6.45 11.17 2.31
CA TYR A 190 -7.07 11.44 1.01
C TYR A 190 -8.08 10.37 0.59
N ASP A 191 -8.30 9.30 1.38
CA ASP A 191 -9.39 8.37 1.13
C ASP A 191 -10.71 8.91 1.72
N ARG A 192 -11.41 9.70 0.91
CA ARG A 192 -12.78 10.16 1.18
C ARG A 192 -13.84 9.23 0.57
N SER A 193 -13.44 8.02 0.16
CA SER A 193 -14.34 7.14 -0.58
C SER A 193 -15.54 6.71 0.25
N LYS A 194 -16.71 6.79 -0.38
CA LYS A 194 -17.98 6.21 0.12
C LYS A 194 -18.19 4.78 -0.38
N ASP A 195 -17.11 4.09 -0.80
CA ASP A 195 -17.14 2.69 -1.25
C ASP A 195 -17.94 1.83 -0.25
N PRO A 196 -18.53 0.72 -0.71
CA PRO A 196 -19.33 -0.14 0.16
C PRO A 196 -18.50 -0.50 1.38
N GLN A 197 -19.06 -0.25 2.57
CA GLN A 197 -18.47 -0.67 3.83
C GLN A 197 -18.51 -2.20 3.92
N PHE A 198 -17.58 -2.86 3.21
CA PHE A 198 -17.54 -4.31 3.05
C PHE A 198 -17.42 -5.02 4.39
N TYR A 199 -16.81 -4.40 5.42
CA TYR A 199 -16.80 -4.93 6.78
C TYR A 199 -18.20 -5.24 7.34
N LYS A 200 -19.24 -4.46 6.96
CA LYS A 200 -20.61 -4.67 7.47
C LYS A 200 -21.24 -5.97 6.97
N GLU A 201 -20.67 -6.57 5.92
CA GLU A 201 -21.14 -7.80 5.30
C GLU A 201 -20.31 -9.01 5.73
N LEU A 202 -19.28 -8.82 6.58
CA LEU A 202 -18.44 -9.91 7.06
C LEU A 202 -19.24 -10.85 7.96
N THR A 203 -19.14 -12.14 7.66
CA THR A 203 -19.69 -13.21 8.50
C THR A 203 -18.79 -13.48 9.71
N LYS A 204 -19.34 -14.13 10.75
CA LYS A 204 -18.53 -14.57 11.90
C LYS A 204 -17.36 -15.47 11.51
N LEU A 205 -17.56 -16.33 10.50
CA LEU A 205 -16.51 -17.22 9.99
C LEU A 205 -15.39 -16.43 9.31
N GLN A 206 -15.72 -15.41 8.52
CA GLN A 206 -14.72 -14.54 7.90
C GLN A 206 -13.97 -13.70 8.94
N LEU A 207 -14.65 -13.19 9.96
CA LEU A 207 -13.99 -12.50 11.08
C LEU A 207 -12.99 -13.41 11.80
N HIS A 208 -13.35 -14.67 12.07
CA HIS A 208 -12.43 -15.64 12.68
C HIS A 208 -11.20 -15.93 11.80
N ARG A 209 -11.38 -16.02 10.48
CA ARG A 209 -10.30 -16.15 9.51
C ARG A 209 -9.35 -14.95 9.53
N LEU A 210 -9.90 -13.74 9.59
CA LEU A 210 -9.12 -12.50 9.70
C LEU A 210 -8.39 -12.40 11.04
N ASP A 211 -9.01 -12.79 12.15
CA ASP A 211 -8.37 -12.91 13.46
C ASP A 211 -7.16 -13.86 13.36
N SER A 212 -7.34 -15.02 12.72
CA SER A 212 -6.27 -16.00 12.53
C SER A 212 -5.13 -15.46 11.66
N ALA A 213 -5.45 -14.77 10.57
CA ALA A 213 -4.46 -14.15 9.69
C ALA A 213 -3.64 -13.05 10.40
N PHE A 214 -4.30 -12.23 11.22
CA PHE A 214 -3.62 -11.20 12.01
C PHE A 214 -2.68 -11.82 13.04
N PHE A 215 -3.13 -12.81 13.82
CA PHE A 215 -2.28 -13.42 14.86
C PHE A 215 -1.22 -14.39 14.35
N ALA A 216 -1.17 -14.66 13.04
CA ALA A 216 -0.14 -15.50 12.41
C ALA A 216 1.14 -14.73 12.02
N THR A 217 1.13 -13.40 12.10
CA THR A 217 2.32 -12.57 11.87
C THR A 217 3.01 -12.23 13.19
N ASP A 218 4.32 -12.01 13.17
CA ASP A 218 5.08 -11.47 14.31
C ASP A 218 5.38 -9.97 14.17
N THR A 219 5.22 -9.44 12.96
CA THR A 219 5.51 -8.04 12.61
C THR A 219 4.22 -7.33 12.21
N ILE A 220 4.04 -6.11 12.70
CA ILE A 220 2.93 -5.24 12.31
C ILE A 220 3.44 -4.28 11.24
N ALA A 221 2.85 -4.34 10.04
CA ALA A 221 2.95 -3.32 9.03
C ALA A 221 1.57 -2.63 8.85
N TYR A 222 1.47 -1.69 7.90
CA TYR A 222 0.20 -1.05 7.57
C TYR A 222 -0.93 -2.05 7.25
N SER A 223 -0.58 -3.19 6.65
CA SER A 223 -1.56 -4.22 6.28
C SER A 223 -2.17 -4.91 7.51
N GLU A 224 -1.37 -5.12 8.55
CA GLU A 224 -1.80 -5.68 9.83
C GLU A 224 -2.59 -4.65 10.65
N LEU A 225 -2.23 -3.37 10.58
CA LEU A 225 -3.05 -2.31 11.18
C LEU A 225 -4.45 -2.26 10.55
N CYS A 226 -4.57 -2.44 9.23
CA CYS A 226 -5.87 -2.57 8.57
C CYS A 226 -6.69 -3.73 9.16
N LEU A 227 -6.04 -4.88 9.38
CA LEU A 227 -6.67 -6.05 10.01
C LEU A 227 -7.02 -5.81 11.48
N ALA A 228 -6.23 -5.04 12.23
CA ALA A 228 -6.47 -4.73 13.64
C ALA A 228 -7.85 -4.07 13.88
N ASN A 229 -8.38 -3.35 12.89
CA ASN A 229 -9.74 -2.78 12.94
C ASN A 229 -10.86 -3.81 12.81
N LEU A 230 -10.56 -4.97 12.24
CA LEU A 230 -11.52 -6.03 11.98
C LEU A 230 -11.54 -7.08 13.10
N ILE A 231 -10.61 -6.98 14.06
CA ILE A 231 -10.50 -7.93 15.16
C ILE A 231 -11.74 -7.87 16.05
N SER A 232 -12.26 -9.05 16.40
CA SER A 232 -13.40 -9.17 17.29
C SER A 232 -13.12 -8.57 18.68
N LYS A 233 -14.11 -7.90 19.28
CA LYS A 233 -13.98 -7.28 20.62
C LYS A 233 -13.54 -8.26 21.70
N SER A 234 -13.99 -9.52 21.61
CA SER A 234 -13.56 -10.60 22.50
C SER A 234 -12.05 -10.87 22.46
N ASN A 235 -11.39 -10.51 21.36
CA ASN A 235 -9.96 -10.68 21.16
C ASN A 235 -9.14 -9.41 21.47
N TYR A 236 -9.76 -8.34 21.98
CA TYR A 236 -9.04 -7.09 22.30
C TYR A 236 -7.89 -7.26 23.30
N PRO A 237 -8.00 -8.07 24.38
CA PRO A 237 -6.85 -8.30 25.25
C PRO A 237 -5.67 -8.95 24.52
N LYS A 238 -5.94 -9.92 23.65
CA LYS A 238 -4.92 -10.57 22.81
C LYS A 238 -4.32 -9.61 21.78
N LEU A 239 -5.16 -8.78 21.15
CA LEU A 239 -4.74 -7.72 20.24
C LEU A 239 -3.82 -6.71 20.93
N LYS A 240 -4.21 -6.18 22.10
CA LYS A 240 -3.38 -5.26 22.90
C LYS A 240 -2.01 -5.86 23.19
N GLY A 241 -1.96 -7.10 23.67
CA GLY A 241 -0.71 -7.80 23.95
C GLY A 241 0.18 -7.98 22.71
N HIS A 242 -0.42 -8.31 21.56
CA HIS A 242 0.29 -8.46 20.30
C HIS A 242 0.85 -7.11 19.80
N LEU A 243 0.05 -6.04 19.82
CA LEU A 243 0.47 -4.70 19.45
C LEU A 243 1.60 -4.18 20.36
N LEU A 244 1.52 -4.40 21.68
CA LEU A 244 2.59 -4.04 22.61
C LEU A 244 3.89 -4.81 22.36
N LYS A 245 3.81 -6.09 21.97
CA LYS A 245 4.99 -6.88 21.58
C LYS A 245 5.66 -6.27 20.36
N SER A 246 4.89 -5.92 19.33
CA SER A 246 5.42 -5.36 18.08
C SER A 246 5.96 -3.94 18.25
N LEU A 247 5.31 -3.11 19.09
CA LEU A 247 5.71 -1.73 19.36
C LEU A 247 7.18 -1.60 19.81
N LYS A 248 7.73 -2.61 20.49
CA LYS A 248 9.14 -2.67 20.93
C LYS A 248 10.15 -2.62 19.79
N PHE A 249 9.74 -3.05 18.60
CA PHE A 249 10.60 -3.20 17.43
C PHE A 249 10.15 -2.33 16.25
N SER A 250 9.11 -1.52 16.46
CA SER A 250 8.52 -0.68 15.44
C SER A 250 9.43 0.50 15.09
N ASP A 251 9.45 0.86 13.80
CA ASP A 251 9.95 2.16 13.40
C ASP A 251 9.03 3.28 13.90
N TYR A 252 9.53 4.51 13.79
CA TYR A 252 8.83 5.68 14.31
C TYR A 252 7.50 5.99 13.61
N TYR A 253 7.36 5.63 12.32
CA TYR A 253 6.14 5.92 11.57
C TYR A 253 5.02 5.04 12.06
N ILE A 254 5.29 3.74 12.19
CA ILE A 254 4.27 2.77 12.58
C ILE A 254 4.01 2.72 14.08
N ALA A 255 4.97 3.14 14.90
CA ALA A 255 4.82 3.17 16.35
C ALA A 255 3.63 4.03 16.80
N ASN A 256 3.46 5.22 16.22
CA ASN A 256 2.36 6.12 16.57
C ASN A 256 0.99 5.48 16.25
N ASP A 257 0.86 4.86 15.08
CA ASP A 257 -0.37 4.17 14.68
C ASP A 257 -0.70 2.99 15.61
N ILE A 258 0.31 2.25 16.04
CA ILE A 258 0.17 1.15 17.01
C ILE A 258 -0.28 1.69 18.38
N MET A 259 0.36 2.75 18.89
CA MET A 259 -0.02 3.40 20.16
C MET A 259 -1.46 3.90 20.13
N GLN A 260 -1.84 4.61 19.06
CA GLN A 260 -3.21 5.08 18.84
C GLN A 260 -4.19 3.90 18.83
N LYS A 261 -3.84 2.80 18.14
CA LYS A 261 -4.70 1.62 18.11
C LYS A 261 -4.89 0.97 19.47
N ILE A 262 -3.85 0.94 20.30
CA ILE A 262 -3.92 0.44 21.69
C ILE A 262 -4.88 1.30 22.52
N ILE A 263 -4.82 2.63 22.39
CA ILE A 263 -5.73 3.55 23.09
C ILE A 263 -7.17 3.36 22.62
N GLU A 264 -7.41 3.19 21.32
CA GLU A 264 -8.76 2.95 20.79
C GLU A 264 -9.43 1.72 21.39
N ILE A 265 -8.69 0.62 21.56
CA ILE A 265 -9.24 -0.65 22.09
C ILE A 265 -9.23 -0.71 23.62
N SER A 266 -8.39 0.09 24.28
CA SER A 266 -8.24 0.16 25.73
C SER A 266 -7.97 1.60 26.17
N PRO A 267 -9.01 2.48 26.19
CA PRO A 267 -8.84 3.90 26.47
C PRO A 267 -8.18 4.17 27.82
N ASN A 268 -7.17 5.03 27.83
CA ASN A 268 -6.46 5.43 29.04
C ASN A 268 -5.88 6.84 28.91
N ALA A 269 -6.17 7.70 29.87
CA ALA A 269 -5.77 9.11 29.84
C ALA A 269 -4.24 9.30 29.94
N GLU A 270 -3.54 8.45 30.69
CA GLU A 270 -2.08 8.53 30.81
C GLU A 270 -1.40 8.13 29.49
N LEU A 271 -1.88 7.07 28.84
CA LEU A 271 -1.40 6.66 27.51
C LEU A 271 -1.67 7.75 26.46
N GLN A 272 -2.83 8.40 26.53
CA GLN A 272 -3.18 9.52 25.66
C GLN A 272 -2.20 10.69 25.80
N LEU A 273 -1.83 11.07 27.03
CA LEU A 273 -0.85 12.13 27.28
C LEU A 273 0.53 11.79 26.71
N ILE A 274 0.95 10.52 26.79
CA ILE A 274 2.22 10.08 26.20
C ILE A 274 2.17 10.16 24.67
N LEU A 275 1.06 9.77 24.04
CA LEU A 275 0.90 9.89 22.59
C LEU A 275 0.94 11.37 22.15
N GLU A 276 0.29 12.27 22.89
CA GLU A 276 0.35 13.71 22.62
C GLU A 276 1.76 14.29 22.78
N GLU A 277 2.60 13.75 23.67
CA GLU A 277 4.03 14.11 23.76
C GLU A 277 4.79 13.67 22.50
N VAL A 278 4.47 12.49 21.94
CA VAL A 278 5.08 12.00 20.70
C VAL A 278 4.68 12.86 19.50
N ASP A 279 3.41 13.26 19.39
CA ASP A 279 2.91 14.08 18.29
C ASP A 279 3.50 15.49 18.26
N LYS A 280 4.02 15.98 19.39
CA LYS A 280 4.73 17.27 19.50
C LYS A 280 6.16 17.23 18.99
N LEU A 281 6.72 16.05 18.70
CA LEU A 281 8.07 15.92 18.16
C LEU A 281 8.11 16.44 16.72
N GLY A 282 8.77 17.57 16.51
CA GLY A 282 8.90 18.20 15.19
C GLY A 282 9.73 17.36 14.21
N TYR A 283 9.40 17.46 12.92
CA TYR A 283 10.13 16.76 11.85
C TYR A 283 11.61 17.16 11.76
N ASP A 284 11.93 18.40 12.11
CA ASP A 284 13.30 18.96 12.04
C ASP A 284 14.13 18.71 13.31
N ASP A 285 13.59 18.03 14.31
CA ASP A 285 14.31 17.72 15.54
C ASP A 285 15.33 16.59 15.30
N LYS A 286 16.62 16.92 15.35
CA LYS A 286 17.74 15.98 15.16
C LYS A 286 17.77 14.86 16.20
N GLU A 287 17.14 15.07 17.37
CA GLU A 287 17.05 14.07 18.44
C GLU A 287 15.69 13.36 18.48
N ARG A 288 14.81 13.61 17.49
CA ARG A 288 13.46 13.06 17.44
C ARG A 288 13.43 11.56 17.70
N GLU A 289 14.26 10.80 17.00
CA GLU A 289 14.26 9.34 17.10
C GLU A 289 14.59 8.87 18.52
N ALA A 290 15.59 9.49 19.16
CA ALA A 290 15.98 9.15 20.52
C ALA A 290 14.87 9.51 21.53
N LYS A 291 14.28 10.70 21.42
CA LYS A 291 13.17 11.15 22.27
C LYS A 291 11.95 10.26 22.11
N GLN A 292 11.63 9.88 20.87
CA GLN A 292 10.50 9.01 20.58
C GLN A 292 10.70 7.59 21.14
N LYS A 293 11.91 7.02 21.08
CA LYS A 293 12.22 5.74 21.71
C LYS A 293 11.93 5.77 23.22
N VAL A 294 12.35 6.83 23.91
CA VAL A 294 12.07 7.00 25.35
C VAL A 294 10.56 7.07 25.62
N LEU A 295 9.81 7.80 24.79
CA LEU A 295 8.35 7.90 24.93
C LEU A 295 7.62 6.58 24.62
N ILE A 296 8.09 5.82 23.63
CA ILE A 296 7.58 4.49 23.30
C ILE A 296 7.82 3.53 24.49
N GLU A 297 9.01 3.53 25.08
CA GLU A 297 9.31 2.72 26.26
C GLU A 297 8.41 3.09 27.45
N LYS A 298 8.24 4.39 27.72
CA LYS A 298 7.31 4.91 28.74
C LYS A 298 5.89 4.42 28.47
N PHE A 299 5.41 4.51 27.22
CA PHE A 299 4.10 4.03 26.82
C PHE A 299 3.92 2.53 27.10
N ILE A 300 4.90 1.70 26.70
CA ILE A 300 4.85 0.25 26.91
C ILE A 300 4.80 -0.07 28.40
N ILE A 301 5.61 0.58 29.23
CA ILE A 301 5.63 0.38 30.68
C ILE A 301 4.27 0.73 31.29
N THR A 302 3.72 1.90 30.96
CA THR A 302 2.41 2.34 31.46
C THR A 302 1.29 1.39 31.00
N ALA A 303 1.31 0.97 29.73
CA ALA A 303 0.28 0.11 29.16
C ALA A 303 0.29 -1.33 29.72
N THR A 304 1.45 -1.80 30.20
CA THR A 304 1.63 -3.16 30.77
C THR A 304 1.24 -3.23 32.25
N ARG A 305 1.25 -2.10 32.97
CA ARG A 305 0.81 -2.03 34.39
C ARG A 305 -0.72 -2.08 34.57
N GLN A 306 -1.46 -2.03 33.47
CA GLN A 306 -2.92 -1.98 33.39
C GLN A 306 -3.48 -3.27 32.82
#